data_AF-A0A5J4Q1Q1-F1
#
_entry.id   AF-A0A5J4Q1Q1-F1
#
_cell.length_a   1.000
_cell.length_b   1.000
_cell.length_c   1.000
_cell.angle_alpha   90.00
_cell.angle_beta   90.00
_cell.angle_gamma   90.00
#
_symmetry.space_group_name_H-M   'P 1'
#
loop_
_entity.id
_entity.type
_entity.pdbx_description
1 polymer ?
#
loop_
_entity_poly.entity_id
_entity_poly.type
_entity_poly.pdbx_seq_one_letter_code
_entity_poly.pdbx_strand_id
1 'polypeptide(L)'
;GTPIKSSVIGKSVGYNALQKRIGGSSKYMKENPVYDRTKRVVSLAVKNYNNRETFEKELVKNGISVVFRENKDGRIYGATFIDHENRTVFNGSKMGKAYSAGVFHELFRNETKENQRQAQGSHNNPVGENDSQSSSHENAGLGLLSGLMEQNGSDYEAESFARQKEIEEKKKKRKQRRL
;
A
#
# COMPACT_ATOMS: atom_id res chain seq x y z
N GLY A 1 -0.72 19.16 -31.25
CA GLY A 1 -1.27 20.24 -30.41
C GLY A 1 -0.28 21.39 -30.37
N THR A 2 -0.77 22.63 -30.32
CA THR A 2 0.07 23.84 -30.36
C THR A 2 0.77 24.04 -28.99
N PRO A 3 2.11 24.14 -28.92
CA PRO A 3 2.81 24.38 -27.66
C PRO A 3 2.43 25.72 -27.04
N ILE A 4 2.17 25.73 -25.73
CA ILE A 4 1.96 26.96 -24.95
C ILE A 4 3.32 27.44 -24.45
N LYS A 5 3.65 28.72 -24.68
CA LYS A 5 4.89 29.32 -24.14
C LYS A 5 4.79 29.43 -22.62
N SER A 6 5.77 28.86 -21.91
CA SER A 6 5.84 28.93 -20.44
C SER A 6 5.87 30.37 -19.89
N SER A 7 6.34 31.33 -20.69
CA SER A 7 6.34 32.76 -20.32
C SER A 7 4.94 33.39 -20.23
N VAL A 8 3.93 32.76 -20.83
CA VAL A 8 2.52 33.19 -20.74
C VAL A 8 1.90 32.78 -19.40
N ILE A 9 2.51 31.82 -18.69
CA ILE A 9 2.07 31.40 -17.36
C ILE A 9 2.47 32.51 -16.37
N GLY A 10 1.47 33.20 -15.82
CA GLY A 10 1.68 34.31 -14.88
C GLY A 10 2.45 33.89 -13.62
N LYS A 11 3.20 34.82 -13.03
CA LYS A 11 3.99 34.59 -11.81
C LYS A 11 3.14 34.12 -10.60
N SER A 12 1.85 34.45 -10.60
CA SER A 12 0.85 34.04 -9.59
C SER A 12 0.42 32.57 -9.68
N VAL A 13 0.68 31.91 -10.82
CA VAL A 13 0.33 30.49 -11.09
C VAL A 13 1.55 29.66 -11.50
N GLY A 14 2.74 30.26 -11.45
CA GLY A 14 4.01 29.60 -11.76
C GLY A 14 4.55 28.74 -10.62
N TYR A 15 5.80 28.32 -10.78
CA TYR A 15 6.49 27.39 -9.87
C TYR A 15 6.41 27.78 -8.38
N ASN A 16 6.66 29.05 -8.04
CA ASN A 16 6.64 29.51 -6.65
C ASN A 16 5.25 29.37 -5.99
N ALA A 17 4.19 29.65 -6.75
CA ALA A 17 2.81 29.51 -6.26
C ALA A 17 2.48 28.04 -5.99
N LEU A 18 2.90 27.14 -6.90
CA LEU A 18 2.75 25.70 -6.72
C LEU A 18 3.53 25.19 -5.50
N GLN A 19 4.79 25.61 -5.33
CA GLN A 19 5.61 25.22 -4.18
C GLN A 19 4.97 25.67 -2.86
N LYS A 20 4.44 26.91 -2.80
CA LYS A 20 3.71 27.40 -1.63
C LYS A 20 2.46 26.56 -1.34
N ARG A 21 1.70 26.19 -2.37
CA ARG A 21 0.50 25.35 -2.24
C ARG A 21 0.83 23.93 -1.75
N ILE A 22 1.87 23.32 -2.31
CA ILE A 22 2.35 21.99 -1.88
C ILE A 22 2.79 22.04 -0.41
N GLY A 23 3.53 23.10 -0.02
CA GLY A 23 3.94 23.31 1.38
C GLY A 23 2.73 23.44 2.32
N GLY A 24 1.73 24.25 1.95
CA GLY A 24 0.49 24.38 2.70
C GLY A 24 -0.29 23.07 2.83
N SER A 25 -0.44 22.33 1.73
CA SER A 25 -1.08 21.02 1.74
C SER A 25 -0.34 20.03 2.63
N SER A 26 1.00 20.00 2.55
CA SER A 26 1.83 19.09 3.34
C SER A 26 1.72 19.39 4.84
N LYS A 27 1.58 20.66 5.23
CA LYS A 27 1.32 21.06 6.61
C LYS A 27 -0.09 20.64 7.05
N TYR A 28 -1.10 20.97 6.25
CA TYR A 28 -2.50 20.61 6.52
C TYR A 28 -2.68 19.10 6.73
N MET A 29 -2.04 18.28 5.89
CA MET A 29 -2.11 16.81 6.00
C MET A 29 -1.39 16.23 7.23
N LYS A 30 -0.48 16.97 7.87
CA LYS A 30 0.13 16.56 9.13
C LYS A 30 -0.75 16.88 10.34
N GLU A 31 -1.47 18.00 10.25
CA GLU A 31 -2.32 18.51 11.32
C GLU A 31 -3.72 17.87 11.30
N ASN A 32 -4.17 17.40 10.15
CA ASN A 32 -5.50 16.83 9.95
C ASN A 32 -5.39 15.38 9.46
N PRO A 33 -6.20 14.46 9.99
CA PRO A 33 -6.18 13.05 9.59
C PRO A 33 -6.97 12.84 8.29
N VAL A 34 -6.51 13.48 7.20
CA VAL A 34 -7.17 13.49 5.89
C VAL A 34 -7.37 12.10 5.26
N TYR A 35 -6.61 11.11 5.74
CA TYR A 35 -6.65 9.74 5.23
C TYR A 35 -7.54 8.80 6.06
N ASP A 36 -8.23 9.25 7.12
CA ASP A 36 -8.97 8.36 8.01
C ASP A 36 -10.11 7.59 7.31
N ARG A 37 -10.85 8.27 6.42
CA ARG A 37 -11.89 7.63 5.60
C ARG A 37 -11.28 6.54 4.72
N THR A 38 -10.26 6.90 3.94
CA THR A 38 -9.56 5.95 3.07
C THR A 38 -8.96 4.81 3.87
N LYS A 39 -8.39 5.08 5.04
CA LYS A 39 -7.83 4.08 5.93
C LYS A 39 -8.87 3.05 6.32
N ARG A 40 -10.06 3.47 6.78
CA ARG A 40 -11.15 2.54 7.13
C ARG A 40 -11.56 1.66 5.96
N VAL A 41 -11.78 2.25 4.78
CA VAL A 41 -12.18 1.51 3.58
C VAL A 41 -11.11 0.50 3.18
N VAL A 42 -9.84 0.92 3.13
CA VAL A 42 -8.73 0.04 2.79
C VAL A 42 -8.54 -1.05 3.85
N SER A 43 -8.68 -0.76 5.14
CA SER A 43 -8.62 -1.78 6.20
C SER A 43 -9.66 -2.88 5.99
N LEU A 44 -10.88 -2.50 5.61
CA LEU A 44 -11.95 -3.45 5.34
C LEU A 44 -11.65 -4.28 4.09
N ALA A 45 -11.19 -3.63 3.02
CA ALA A 45 -10.84 -4.31 1.78
C ALA A 45 -9.69 -5.32 1.96
N VAL A 46 -8.64 -4.97 2.71
CA VAL A 46 -7.51 -5.88 3.00
C VAL A 46 -7.95 -7.14 3.74
N LYS A 47 -8.99 -7.06 4.58
CA LYS A 47 -9.50 -8.22 5.32
C LYS A 47 -10.35 -9.16 4.45
N ASN A 48 -11.03 -8.62 3.44
CA ASN A 48 -12.04 -9.33 2.67
C ASN A 48 -11.54 -9.80 1.31
N TYR A 49 -10.49 -9.18 0.77
CA TYR A 49 -9.99 -9.45 -0.57
C TYR A 49 -8.50 -9.75 -0.54
N ASN A 50 -8.16 -10.98 -0.95
CA ASN A 50 -6.78 -11.42 -1.21
C ASN A 50 -6.40 -11.29 -2.69
N ASN A 51 -7.40 -11.17 -3.58
CA ASN A 51 -7.47 -10.72 -4.98
C ASN A 51 -7.05 -9.26 -5.32
N ARG A 52 -5.96 -8.96 -6.02
CA ARG A 52 -5.62 -7.60 -6.48
C ARG A 52 -6.73 -6.98 -7.30
N GLU A 53 -7.25 -7.69 -8.30
CA GLU A 53 -8.28 -7.16 -9.19
C GLU A 53 -9.57 -6.85 -8.42
N THR A 54 -9.98 -7.77 -7.53
CA THR A 54 -11.17 -7.57 -6.70
C THR A 54 -10.97 -6.46 -5.66
N PHE A 55 -9.77 -6.34 -5.11
CA PHE A 55 -9.40 -5.29 -4.18
C PHE A 55 -9.46 -3.91 -4.86
N GLU A 56 -8.89 -3.77 -6.05
CA GLU A 56 -8.94 -2.52 -6.83
C GLU A 56 -10.38 -2.14 -7.18
N LYS A 57 -11.19 -3.10 -7.64
CA LYS A 57 -12.62 -2.89 -7.94
C LYS A 57 -13.39 -2.41 -6.72
N GLU A 58 -13.16 -2.99 -5.55
CA GLU A 58 -13.85 -2.59 -4.32
C GLU A 58 -13.48 -1.17 -3.89
N LEU A 59 -12.20 -0.79 -4.00
CA LEU A 59 -11.80 0.58 -3.70
C LEU A 59 -12.48 1.58 -4.64
N VAL A 60 -12.56 1.27 -5.93
CA VAL A 60 -13.19 2.15 -6.93
C VAL A 60 -14.68 2.37 -6.61
N LYS A 61 -15.40 1.34 -6.19
CA LYS A 61 -16.80 1.47 -5.73
C LYS A 61 -16.95 2.46 -4.56
N ASN A 62 -15.92 2.52 -3.71
CA ASN A 62 -15.85 3.45 -2.58
C ASN A 62 -15.20 4.80 -2.94
N GLY A 63 -15.05 5.13 -4.23
CA GLY A 63 -14.48 6.40 -4.69
C GLY A 63 -12.98 6.53 -4.46
N ILE A 64 -12.25 5.42 -4.30
CA ILE A 64 -10.81 5.39 -4.07
C ILE A 64 -10.13 4.63 -5.20
N SER A 65 -9.10 5.20 -5.80
CA SER A 65 -8.22 4.47 -6.72
C SER A 65 -6.89 4.17 -6.03
N VAL A 66 -6.28 3.02 -6.35
CA VAL A 66 -4.94 2.67 -5.91
C VAL A 66 -4.04 2.47 -7.12
N VAL A 67 -2.81 2.94 -7.02
CA VAL A 67 -1.76 2.73 -8.02
C VAL A 67 -0.61 1.99 -7.36
N PHE A 68 -0.41 0.75 -7.79
CA PHE A 68 0.74 -0.05 -7.42
C PHE A 68 1.89 0.20 -8.39
N ARG A 69 3.09 0.40 -7.83
CA ARG A 69 4.32 0.48 -8.61
C ARG A 69 5.10 -0.82 -8.44
N GLU A 70 5.45 -1.42 -9.56
CA GLU A 70 6.14 -2.71 -9.62
C GLU A 70 7.48 -2.60 -10.32
N ASN A 71 8.43 -3.44 -9.91
CA ASN A 71 9.67 -3.63 -10.64
C ASN A 71 9.48 -4.67 -11.76
N LYS A 72 10.56 -4.98 -12.48
CA LYS A 72 10.53 -5.98 -13.56
C LYS A 72 10.19 -7.41 -13.09
N ASP A 73 10.44 -7.70 -11.81
CA ASP A 73 10.17 -9.00 -11.19
C ASP A 73 8.75 -9.08 -10.61
N GLY A 74 7.91 -8.05 -10.81
CA GLY A 74 6.55 -7.98 -10.26
C GLY A 74 6.48 -7.65 -8.77
N ARG A 75 7.60 -7.25 -8.14
CA ARG A 75 7.60 -6.82 -6.74
C ARG A 75 6.98 -5.43 -6.61
N ILE A 76 5.92 -5.33 -5.82
CA ILE A 76 5.30 -4.06 -5.47
C ILE A 76 6.21 -3.30 -4.50
N TYR A 77 6.70 -2.14 -4.92
CA TYR A 77 7.54 -1.27 -4.09
C TYR A 77 6.85 0.05 -3.70
N GLY A 78 5.73 0.37 -4.35
CA GLY A 78 4.94 1.56 -4.03
C GLY A 78 3.44 1.28 -4.08
N ALA A 79 2.70 1.89 -3.16
CA ALA A 79 1.25 1.93 -3.17
C ALA A 79 0.81 3.38 -2.93
N THR A 80 0.10 3.98 -3.89
CA THR A 80 -0.43 5.33 -3.80
C THR A 80 -1.95 5.28 -3.89
N PHE A 81 -2.63 5.87 -2.92
CA PHE A 81 -4.08 5.95 -2.85
C PHE A 81 -4.56 7.34 -3.27
N ILE A 82 -5.62 7.37 -4.06
CA ILE A 82 -6.28 8.56 -4.60
C ILE A 82 -7.72 8.53 -4.10
N ASP A 83 -8.03 9.38 -3.12
CA ASP A 83 -9.40 9.58 -2.65
C ASP A 83 -10.04 10.68 -3.48
N HIS A 84 -10.97 10.30 -4.36
CA HIS A 84 -11.65 11.24 -5.27
C HIS A 84 -12.66 12.11 -4.55
N GLU A 85 -13.23 11.63 -3.45
CA GLU A 85 -14.20 12.37 -2.64
C GLU A 85 -13.51 13.50 -1.86
N ASN A 86 -12.41 13.17 -1.18
CA ASN A 86 -11.63 14.14 -0.41
C ASN A 86 -10.62 14.93 -1.27
N ARG A 87 -10.42 14.54 -2.53
CA ARG A 87 -9.44 15.11 -3.46
C ARG A 87 -8.01 15.08 -2.89
N THR A 88 -7.68 13.98 -2.23
CA THR A 88 -6.38 13.77 -1.57
C THR A 88 -5.65 12.59 -2.16
N VAL A 89 -4.32 12.71 -2.21
CA VAL A 89 -3.44 11.64 -2.67
C VAL A 89 -2.35 11.43 -1.63
N PHE A 90 -2.10 10.18 -1.26
CA PHE A 90 -1.04 9.83 -0.32
C PHE A 90 -0.48 8.43 -0.59
N ASN A 91 0.76 8.23 -0.18
CA ASN A 91 1.36 6.91 -0.18
C ASN A 91 0.83 6.10 1.00
N GLY A 92 0.61 4.81 0.81
CA GLY A 92 0.08 3.94 1.86
C GLY A 92 0.96 3.90 3.12
N SER A 93 2.27 4.04 2.97
CA SER A 93 3.19 4.16 4.11
C SER A 93 2.92 5.36 5.03
N LYS A 94 2.18 6.38 4.57
CA LYS A 94 1.74 7.50 5.40
C LYS A 94 0.56 7.15 6.31
N MET A 95 -0.23 6.13 5.96
CA MET A 95 -1.37 5.67 6.75
C MET A 95 -0.97 4.64 7.83
N GLY A 96 0.20 4.03 7.67
CA GLY A 96 0.81 3.07 8.58
C GLY A 96 1.43 1.86 7.87
N LYS A 97 2.17 1.03 8.62
CA LYS A 97 2.88 -0.16 8.09
C LYS A 97 1.95 -1.16 7.39
N ALA A 98 0.73 -1.33 7.91
CA ALA A 98 -0.29 -2.22 7.36
C ALA A 98 -0.76 -1.84 5.94
N TYR A 99 -0.50 -0.60 5.50
CA TYR A 99 -0.88 -0.11 4.17
C TYR A 99 0.35 0.12 3.28
N SER A 100 1.51 -0.42 3.68
CA SER A 100 2.73 -0.31 2.89
C SER A 100 2.70 -1.24 1.67
N ALA A 101 3.51 -0.90 0.67
CA ALA A 101 3.67 -1.72 -0.53
C ALA A 101 4.04 -3.18 -0.23
N GLY A 102 4.86 -3.43 0.80
CA GLY A 102 5.27 -4.78 1.18
C GLY A 102 4.12 -5.66 1.66
N VAL A 103 3.14 -5.07 2.36
CA VAL A 103 1.95 -5.82 2.80
C VAL A 103 1.13 -6.26 1.60
N PHE A 104 0.92 -5.36 0.63
CA PHE A 104 0.20 -5.71 -0.60
C PHE A 104 0.96 -6.72 -1.46
N HIS A 105 2.29 -6.63 -1.50
CA HIS A 105 3.10 -7.65 -2.17
C HIS A 105 2.87 -9.04 -1.58
N GLU A 106 2.89 -9.18 -0.26
CA GLU A 106 2.64 -10.46 0.40
C GLU A 106 1.18 -10.91 0.27
N LEU A 107 0.22 -9.99 0.39
CA LEU A 107 -1.21 -10.27 0.24
C LEU A 107 -1.50 -10.88 -1.13
N PHE A 108 -1.00 -10.24 -2.20
CA PHE A 108 -1.27 -10.65 -3.57
C PHE A 108 -0.33 -11.78 -4.05
N ARG A 109 0.81 -12.01 -3.39
CA ARG A 109 1.68 -13.17 -3.69
C ARG A 109 0.98 -14.51 -3.45
N ASN A 110 0.04 -14.56 -2.51
CA ASN A 110 -0.69 -15.78 -2.18
C ASN A 110 -1.77 -16.13 -3.21
N GLU A 111 -2.26 -15.17 -3.99
CA GLU A 111 -3.19 -15.41 -5.11
C GLU A 111 -2.60 -16.36 -6.14
N THR A 112 -1.31 -16.16 -6.44
CA THR A 112 -0.60 -16.99 -7.42
C THR A 112 -0.52 -18.45 -6.97
N LYS A 113 -0.50 -18.71 -5.65
CA LYS A 113 -0.43 -20.07 -5.10
C LYS A 113 -1.80 -20.76 -5.00
N GLU A 114 -2.85 -20.03 -4.65
CA GLU A 114 -4.22 -20.59 -4.63
C GLU A 114 -4.73 -20.88 -6.05
N ASN A 115 -4.49 -19.98 -7.01
CA ASN A 115 -4.86 -20.21 -8.41
C ASN A 115 -4.10 -21.39 -9.04
N GLN A 116 -2.84 -21.63 -8.62
CA GLN A 116 -2.08 -22.81 -9.07
C GLN A 116 -2.59 -24.13 -8.47
N ARG A 117 -3.11 -24.13 -7.24
CA ARG A 117 -3.70 -25.32 -6.62
C ARG A 117 -5.06 -25.69 -7.22
N GLN A 118 -5.86 -24.70 -7.61
CA GLN A 118 -7.17 -24.95 -8.24
C GLN A 118 -7.04 -25.41 -9.70
N ALA A 119 -5.94 -25.05 -10.40
CA ALA A 119 -5.69 -25.48 -11.77
C ALA A 119 -5.22 -26.95 -11.92
N GLN A 120 -4.82 -27.62 -10.85
CA GLN A 120 -4.38 -29.04 -10.88
C GLN A 120 -5.45 -30.04 -10.38
N GLY A 121 -6.65 -29.57 -10.04
CA GLY A 121 -7.75 -30.40 -9.54
C GLY A 121 -8.84 -30.67 -10.59
N SER A 122 -8.50 -31.18 -11.78
CA SER A 122 -9.50 -31.66 -12.74
C SER A 122 -9.07 -32.98 -13.36
N HIS A 123 -9.35 -34.07 -12.63
CA HIS A 123 -9.55 -35.39 -13.20
C HIS A 123 -10.83 -35.96 -12.61
N ASN A 124 -11.83 -36.12 -13.47
CA ASN A 124 -13.13 -36.70 -13.19
C ASN A 124 -13.01 -38.20 -12.88
N ASN A 125 -13.71 -38.68 -11.85
CA ASN A 125 -14.81 -39.64 -12.04
C ASN A 125 -15.68 -39.82 -10.77
N PRO A 126 -16.95 -40.27 -10.92
CA PRO A 126 -18.01 -40.13 -9.91
C PRO A 126 -18.40 -41.44 -9.21
N VAL A 127 -19.39 -41.30 -8.30
CA VAL A 127 -20.31 -42.30 -7.70
C VAL A 127 -20.03 -42.71 -6.25
N GLY A 128 -21.03 -42.49 -5.38
CA GLY A 128 -21.12 -43.03 -4.02
C GLY A 128 -22.11 -42.25 -3.14
N GLU A 129 -23.34 -42.75 -3.06
CA GLU A 129 -24.52 -42.22 -2.36
C GLU A 129 -24.43 -42.19 -0.81
N ASN A 130 -25.21 -41.24 -0.24
CA ASN A 130 -25.96 -41.25 1.04
C ASN A 130 -25.28 -41.67 2.35
N ASP A 131 -25.29 -40.78 3.37
CA ASP A 131 -26.31 -40.85 4.42
C ASP A 131 -26.33 -39.58 5.30
N SER A 132 -27.51 -39.28 5.84
CA SER A 132 -27.84 -38.10 6.64
C SER A 132 -27.79 -38.43 8.15
N GLN A 133 -27.21 -37.55 9.00
CA GLN A 133 -27.83 -37.21 10.30
C GLN A 133 -27.11 -36.10 11.11
N SER A 134 -27.91 -35.08 11.45
CA SER A 134 -28.04 -34.33 12.72
C SER A 134 -26.85 -33.62 13.40
N SER A 135 -26.91 -32.28 13.30
CA SER A 135 -27.00 -31.27 14.38
C SER A 135 -25.98 -31.12 15.52
N SER A 136 -25.73 -29.82 15.77
CA SER A 136 -25.38 -29.12 17.04
C SER A 136 -23.91 -29.01 17.44
N HIS A 137 -23.35 -27.84 17.06
CA HIS A 137 -22.61 -26.89 17.91
C HIS A 137 -22.33 -27.33 19.36
N GLU A 138 -21.05 -27.34 19.76
CA GLU A 138 -20.46 -26.45 20.79
C GLU A 138 -18.93 -26.71 20.89
N ASN A 139 -18.15 -25.63 20.96
CA ASN A 139 -16.87 -25.46 21.67
C ASN A 139 -15.49 -25.92 21.14
N ALA A 140 -14.58 -24.94 21.31
CA ALA A 140 -13.17 -25.03 21.71
C ALA A 140 -12.10 -25.42 20.66
N GLY A 141 -11.25 -24.44 20.32
CA GLY A 141 -10.04 -24.67 19.54
C GLY A 141 -9.15 -23.44 19.35
N LEU A 142 -8.83 -22.71 20.43
CA LEU A 142 -7.64 -21.85 20.47
C LEU A 142 -6.40 -22.72 20.23
N GLY A 143 -5.53 -22.39 19.26
CA GLY A 143 -4.28 -23.18 19.16
C GLY A 143 -3.25 -22.92 18.06
N LEU A 144 -3.34 -21.91 17.20
CA LEU A 144 -2.40 -21.82 16.05
C LEU A 144 -1.71 -20.47 15.81
N LEU A 145 -1.70 -19.54 16.78
CA LEU A 145 -1.02 -18.25 16.59
C LEU A 145 -0.03 -17.84 17.68
N SER A 146 0.40 -18.76 18.55
CA SER A 146 1.34 -18.47 19.64
C SER A 146 2.75 -19.05 19.44
N GLY A 147 3.08 -19.56 18.25
CA GLY A 147 4.23 -20.45 18.05
C GLY A 147 5.26 -20.08 16.98
N LEU A 148 5.37 -18.83 16.53
CA LEU A 148 6.50 -18.44 15.68
C LEU A 148 7.14 -17.14 16.16
N MET A 149 7.81 -17.28 17.30
CA MET A 149 8.77 -16.33 17.84
C MET A 149 10.04 -16.31 16.96
N GLU A 150 10.61 -15.12 16.81
CA GLU A 150 12.07 -14.89 16.67
C GLU A 150 12.80 -15.34 15.41
N GLN A 151 13.16 -14.37 14.55
CA GLN A 151 14.50 -13.75 14.57
C GLN A 151 14.65 -12.72 13.42
N ASN A 152 15.42 -11.66 13.72
CA ASN A 152 15.87 -10.59 12.83
C ASN A 152 14.91 -9.38 12.71
N GLY A 153 14.63 -8.76 13.85
CA GLY A 153 14.34 -7.33 13.89
C GLY A 153 15.59 -6.55 13.47
N SER A 154 15.75 -6.32 12.17
CA SER A 154 16.61 -5.22 11.71
C SER A 154 15.85 -3.93 12.01
N ASP A 155 16.43 -3.13 12.88
CA ASP A 155 15.91 -1.85 13.35
C ASP A 155 15.92 -0.84 12.19
N TYR A 156 14.89 -0.92 11.35
CA TYR A 156 14.76 -0.17 10.09
C TYR A 156 14.76 1.34 10.33
N GLU A 157 14.32 1.77 11.51
CA GLU A 157 14.35 3.17 11.92
C GLU A 157 15.79 3.65 12.15
N ALA A 158 16.62 2.85 12.82
CA ALA A 158 18.05 3.13 13.02
C ALA A 158 18.81 3.22 11.68
N GLU A 159 18.51 2.31 10.74
CA GLU A 159 19.14 2.30 9.42
C GLU A 159 18.76 3.52 8.57
N SER A 160 17.50 3.95 8.66
CA SER A 160 17.02 5.16 7.97
C SER A 160 17.64 6.44 8.52
N PHE A 161 17.86 6.51 9.84
CA PHE A 161 18.50 7.65 10.51
C PHE A 161 19.99 7.72 10.20
N ALA A 162 20.69 6.58 10.20
CA ALA A 162 22.10 6.47 9.82
C ALA A 162 22.32 6.95 8.38
N ARG A 163 21.46 6.52 7.45
CA ARG A 163 21.51 6.96 6.04
C ARG A 163 21.29 8.47 5.89
N GLN A 164 20.40 9.07 6.69
CA GLN A 164 20.21 10.53 6.68
C GLN A 164 21.45 11.28 7.18
N LYS A 165 22.06 10.85 8.29
CA LYS A 165 23.30 11.42 8.81
C LYS A 165 24.45 11.33 7.81
N GLU A 166 24.60 10.18 7.16
CA GLU A 166 25.66 9.96 6.15
C GLU A 166 25.50 10.90 4.94
N ILE A 167 24.27 11.09 4.46
CA ILE A 167 23.98 12.02 3.36
C ILE A 167 24.29 13.47 3.76
N GLU A 168 23.97 13.86 5.00
CA GLU A 168 24.25 15.20 5.50
C GLU A 168 25.75 15.47 5.63
N GLU A 169 26.52 14.49 6.15
CA GLU A 169 27.97 14.60 6.29
C GLU A 169 28.67 14.71 4.92
N LYS A 170 28.24 13.91 3.93
CA LYS A 170 28.74 14.00 2.55
C LYS A 170 28.46 15.37 1.93
N LYS A 171 27.31 15.98 2.22
CA LYS A 171 26.99 17.35 1.76
C LYS A 171 27.88 18.41 2.43
N LYS A 172 28.16 18.28 3.73
CA LYS A 172 29.06 19.19 4.47
C LYS A 172 30.50 19.12 3.93
N LYS A 173 31.03 17.92 3.72
CA LYS A 173 32.37 17.71 3.12
C LYS A 173 32.48 18.30 1.71
N ARG A 174 31.45 18.16 0.87
CA ARG A 174 31.42 18.78 -0.47
C ARG A 174 31.39 20.31 -0.43
N LYS A 175 30.82 20.91 0.62
CA LYS A 175 30.79 22.37 0.79
C LYS A 175 32.13 22.92 1.30
N GLN A 176 32.82 22.18 2.16
CA GLN A 176 34.16 22.55 2.64
C GLN A 176 35.25 22.43 1.57
N ARG A 177 35.10 21.52 0.59
CA ARG A 177 36.05 21.40 -0.54
C ARG A 177 35.85 22.43 -1.65
N ARG A 178 34.83 23.30 -1.53
CA ARG A 178 34.51 24.37 -2.49
C ARG A 178 34.82 25.77 -1.95
N LEU A 179 35.39 25.83 -0.75
CA LEU A 179 36.10 26.98 -0.16
C LEU A 179 37.60 26.71 -0.34
#